data_AF-R2VGD0-F1
#
_entry.id   AF-R2VGD0-F1
#
_cell.length_a   1.000
_cell.length_b   1.000
_cell.length_c   1.000
_cell.angle_alpha   90.00
_cell.angle_beta   90.00
_cell.angle_gamma   90.00
#
_symmetry.space_group_name_H-M   'P 1'
#
loop_
_entity.id
_entity.type
_entity.pdbx_description
1 polymer ?
#
loop_
_entity_poly.entity_id
_entity_poly.type
_entity_poly.pdbx_seq_one_letter_code
_entity_poly.pdbx_strand_id
1 'polypeptide(L)'
;MGMTIRFFVTDQSDGCYFEKIQASFFDEEEHVETVYPKDRFDAVLDDALLRILQRVFDTLEKIGEVDDYLQFLDFNIENVYNSAFVSKHFLLYQHSGVDALMEQVLAEVADPLAEGYFETLIDYLETNIEDEVFVDFRLNGEELLMEVQTQGKNVLQTEPLKQLLIDYDESFERVATEFLESFI
;
A
#
# COMPACT_ATOMS: atom_id res chain seq x y z
N MET A 1 -6.50 -8.07 -7.46
CA MET A 1 -6.97 -8.63 -6.18
C MET A 1 -5.81 -8.48 -5.23
N GLY A 2 -5.88 -7.60 -4.23
CA GLY A 2 -4.77 -7.34 -3.30
C GLY A 2 -4.53 -8.49 -2.32
N MET A 3 -3.40 -8.44 -1.61
CA MET A 3 -3.07 -9.41 -0.56
C MET A 3 -4.11 -9.36 0.56
N THR A 4 -4.48 -10.50 1.13
CA THR A 4 -5.39 -10.57 2.29
C THR A 4 -4.70 -11.27 3.45
N ILE A 5 -4.71 -10.62 4.61
CA ILE A 5 -4.23 -11.18 5.88
C ILE A 5 -5.42 -11.54 6.75
N ARG A 6 -5.56 -12.82 7.04
CA ARG A 6 -6.68 -13.41 7.76
C ARG A 6 -6.31 -13.68 9.21
N PHE A 7 -7.08 -13.13 10.13
CA PHE A 7 -6.98 -13.42 11.56
C PHE A 7 -8.10 -14.38 12.00
N PHE A 8 -7.70 -15.49 12.63
CA PHE A 8 -8.60 -16.49 13.18
C PHE A 8 -8.59 -16.37 14.70
N VAL A 9 -9.40 -15.43 15.22
CA VAL A 9 -9.44 -15.09 16.65
C VAL A 9 -10.85 -15.23 17.18
N THR A 10 -10.99 -15.94 18.30
CA THR A 10 -12.27 -16.09 19.01
C THR A 10 -12.24 -15.31 20.32
N ASP A 11 -13.24 -14.47 20.54
CA ASP A 11 -13.40 -13.76 21.81
C ASP A 11 -13.89 -14.70 22.90
N GLN A 12 -13.23 -14.70 24.05
CA GLN A 12 -13.62 -15.47 25.23
C GLN A 12 -13.92 -14.54 26.43
N SER A 13 -14.53 -15.10 27.47
CA SER A 13 -14.86 -14.37 28.70
C SER A 13 -13.61 -13.76 29.33
N ASP A 14 -12.54 -14.54 29.45
CA ASP A 14 -11.33 -14.20 30.20
C ASP A 14 -10.13 -13.85 29.29
N GLY A 15 -10.33 -13.77 27.97
CA GLY A 15 -9.24 -13.58 27.02
C GLY A 15 -9.71 -13.60 25.57
N CYS A 16 -8.76 -13.73 24.65
CA CYS A 16 -8.99 -14.00 23.23
C CYS A 16 -8.16 -15.24 22.86
N TYR A 17 -8.79 -16.19 22.18
CA TYR A 17 -8.12 -17.35 21.63
C TYR A 17 -7.64 -17.03 20.22
N PHE A 18 -6.34 -17.13 19.99
CA PHE A 18 -5.73 -16.92 18.69
C PHE A 18 -5.35 -18.28 18.10
N GLU A 19 -6.09 -18.68 17.07
CA GLU A 19 -5.85 -19.94 16.38
C GLU A 19 -4.65 -19.82 15.44
N LYS A 20 -4.75 -18.89 14.48
CA LYS A 20 -3.73 -18.69 13.47
C LYS A 20 -3.89 -17.37 12.74
N ILE A 21 -2.83 -16.98 12.03
CA ILE A 21 -2.82 -15.90 11.04
C ILE A 21 -2.39 -16.48 9.69
N GLN A 22 -2.99 -16.00 8.61
CA GLN A 22 -2.69 -16.49 7.27
C GLN A 22 -2.62 -15.32 6.28
N ALA A 23 -1.59 -15.26 5.46
CA ALA A 23 -1.55 -14.42 4.29
C ALA A 23 -2.04 -15.21 3.05
N SER A 24 -2.83 -14.58 2.20
CA SER A 24 -3.21 -15.17 0.91
C SER A 24 -2.04 -15.26 -0.06
N PHE A 25 -0.99 -14.48 0.17
CA PHE A 25 0.22 -14.50 -0.63
C PHE A 25 1.09 -15.70 -0.25
N PHE A 26 1.53 -16.46 -1.27
CA PHE A 26 2.35 -17.67 -1.12
C PHE A 26 1.81 -18.72 -0.14
N ASP A 27 0.52 -18.69 0.18
CA ASP A 27 -0.13 -19.54 1.19
C ASP A 27 0.59 -19.54 2.56
N GLU A 28 1.23 -18.43 2.94
CA GLU A 28 1.96 -18.31 4.21
C GLU A 28 0.98 -18.34 5.40
N GLU A 29 1.26 -19.20 6.38
CA GLU A 29 0.47 -19.30 7.61
C GLU A 29 1.34 -19.46 8.87
N GLU A 30 0.85 -18.93 9.98
CA GLU A 30 1.43 -19.11 11.32
C GLU A 30 0.36 -19.61 12.28
N HIS A 31 0.55 -20.83 12.78
CA HIS A 31 -0.31 -21.45 13.81
C HIS A 31 0.14 -20.98 15.19
N VAL A 32 -0.79 -20.42 15.95
CA VAL A 32 -0.55 -19.85 17.29
C VAL A 32 -1.22 -20.69 18.38
N GLU A 33 -2.45 -21.14 18.14
CA GLU A 33 -3.27 -22.01 19.01
C GLU A 33 -3.19 -21.70 20.52
N THR A 34 -3.24 -20.43 20.89
CA THR A 34 -3.00 -19.98 22.28
C THR A 34 -4.04 -18.97 22.76
N VAL A 35 -4.43 -19.08 24.03
CA VAL A 35 -5.28 -18.09 24.72
C VAL A 35 -4.42 -16.99 25.31
N TYR A 36 -4.72 -15.75 24.96
CA TYR A 36 -4.06 -14.56 25.50
C TYR A 36 -5.05 -13.73 26.33
N PRO A 37 -4.58 -13.12 27.44
CA PRO A 37 -5.39 -12.18 28.18
C PRO A 37 -5.51 -10.86 27.41
N LYS A 38 -6.67 -10.20 27.52
CA LYS A 38 -7.06 -9.03 26.68
C LYS A 38 -6.07 -7.86 26.79
N ASP A 39 -5.44 -7.68 27.95
CA ASP A 39 -4.47 -6.61 28.24
C ASP A 39 -3.14 -6.76 27.49
N ARG A 40 -2.85 -7.95 26.95
CA ARG A 40 -1.61 -8.21 26.19
C ARG A 40 -1.88 -8.57 24.74
N PHE A 41 -3.14 -8.68 24.36
CA PHE A 41 -3.52 -9.27 23.10
C PHE A 41 -3.28 -8.32 21.91
N ASP A 42 -3.36 -7.00 22.13
CA ASP A 42 -2.99 -5.99 21.13
C ASP A 42 -1.56 -6.22 20.59
N ALA A 43 -0.58 -6.32 21.49
CA ALA A 43 0.81 -6.56 21.13
C ALA A 43 1.03 -7.92 20.43
N VAL A 44 0.22 -8.93 20.77
CA VAL A 44 0.30 -10.25 20.13
C VAL A 44 -0.23 -10.19 18.69
N LEU A 45 -1.30 -9.43 18.44
CA LEU A 45 -1.81 -9.21 17.09
C LEU A 45 -0.80 -8.45 16.24
N ASP A 46 -0.20 -7.40 16.79
CA ASP A 46 0.82 -6.59 16.13
C ASP A 46 2.06 -7.42 15.76
N ASP A 47 2.59 -8.18 16.72
CA ASP A 47 3.75 -9.06 16.50
C ASP A 47 3.45 -10.13 15.45
N ALA A 48 2.25 -10.73 15.49
CA ALA A 48 1.86 -11.75 14.52
C ALA A 48 1.70 -11.17 13.11
N LEU A 49 1.12 -9.97 13.01
CA LEU A 49 0.99 -9.25 11.74
C LEU A 49 2.36 -8.91 11.15
N LEU A 50 3.26 -8.37 11.97
CA LEU A 50 4.61 -8.04 11.52
C LEU A 50 5.36 -9.28 11.03
N ARG A 51 5.27 -10.40 11.75
CA ARG A 51 5.94 -11.65 11.35
C ARG A 51 5.42 -12.21 10.04
N ILE A 52 4.09 -12.26 9.84
CA ILE A 52 3.55 -12.79 8.59
C ILE A 52 3.93 -11.90 7.42
N LEU A 53 3.87 -10.57 7.60
CA LEU A 53 4.30 -9.61 6.58
C LEU A 53 5.79 -9.75 6.26
N GLN A 54 6.66 -9.91 7.26
CA GLN A 54 8.08 -10.15 7.05
C GLN A 54 8.35 -11.43 6.26
N ARG A 55 7.64 -12.53 6.54
CA ARG A 55 7.80 -13.78 5.78
C ARG A 55 7.38 -13.65 4.33
N VAL A 56 6.27 -12.95 4.09
CA VAL A 56 5.82 -12.67 2.73
C VAL A 56 6.86 -11.80 2.03
N PHE A 57 7.34 -10.73 2.68
CA PHE A 57 8.40 -9.86 2.14
C PHE A 57 9.69 -10.63 1.81
N ASP A 58 10.20 -11.46 2.71
CA ASP A 58 11.38 -12.31 2.48
C ASP A 58 11.17 -13.29 1.30
N THR A 59 9.93 -13.59 0.95
CA THR A 59 9.58 -14.44 -0.19
C THR A 59 9.46 -13.61 -1.46
N LEU A 60 8.89 -12.41 -1.39
CA LEU A 60 8.88 -11.43 -2.48
C LEU A 60 10.30 -11.08 -2.92
N GLU A 61 11.21 -10.80 -1.99
CA GLU A 61 12.63 -10.51 -2.30
C GLU A 61 13.32 -11.64 -3.08
N LYS A 62 12.91 -12.89 -2.86
CA LYS A 62 13.49 -14.05 -3.58
C LYS A 62 12.95 -14.18 -5.00
N ILE A 63 11.73 -13.73 -5.24
CA ILE A 63 11.05 -13.83 -6.53
C ILE A 63 11.37 -12.62 -7.40
N GLY A 64 11.26 -11.42 -6.83
CA GLY A 64 11.60 -10.15 -7.48
C GLY A 64 10.56 -9.65 -8.50
N GLU A 65 9.29 -10.07 -8.39
CA GLU A 65 8.22 -9.62 -9.28
C GLU A 65 7.58 -8.32 -8.76
N VAL A 66 7.59 -7.26 -9.58
CA VAL A 66 7.09 -5.92 -9.24
C VAL A 66 5.59 -5.94 -8.90
N ASP A 67 4.80 -6.66 -9.69
CA ASP A 67 3.34 -6.77 -9.48
C ASP A 67 2.97 -7.36 -8.11
N ASP A 68 3.83 -8.23 -7.58
CA ASP A 68 3.63 -8.87 -6.29
C ASP A 68 3.89 -7.90 -5.13
N TYR A 69 4.88 -7.01 -5.28
CA TYR A 69 5.15 -5.95 -4.31
C TYR A 69 4.02 -4.91 -4.25
N LEU A 70 3.42 -4.56 -5.40
CA LEU A 70 2.25 -3.67 -5.42
C LEU A 70 1.06 -4.29 -4.69
N GLN A 71 0.80 -5.58 -4.90
CA GLN A 71 -0.24 -6.32 -4.17
C GLN A 71 0.05 -6.45 -2.67
N PHE A 72 1.33 -6.49 -2.29
CA PHE A 72 1.75 -6.50 -0.89
C PHE A 72 1.47 -5.17 -0.18
N LEU A 73 1.68 -4.05 -0.88
CA LEU A 73 1.41 -2.71 -0.37
C LEU A 73 -0.10 -2.44 -0.20
N ASP A 74 -0.94 -3.00 -1.09
CA ASP A 74 -2.41 -2.93 -1.02
C ASP A 74 -3.02 -4.14 -0.26
N PHE A 75 -2.47 -4.46 0.91
CA PHE A 75 -2.99 -5.56 1.70
C PHE A 75 -4.23 -5.17 2.51
N ASN A 76 -5.13 -6.12 2.64
CA ASN A 76 -6.36 -5.99 3.42
C ASN A 76 -6.37 -6.95 4.61
N ILE A 77 -6.96 -6.52 5.72
CA ILE A 77 -7.12 -7.37 6.92
C ILE A 77 -8.53 -7.96 6.94
N GLU A 78 -8.62 -9.27 7.07
CA GLU A 78 -9.86 -10.02 7.17
C GLU A 78 -9.97 -10.67 8.56
N ASN A 79 -11.05 -10.36 9.28
CA ASN A 79 -11.37 -10.92 10.59
C ASN A 79 -12.35 -12.10 10.42
N VAL A 80 -11.83 -13.32 10.26
CA VAL A 80 -12.61 -14.49 9.81
C VAL A 80 -13.72 -14.86 10.78
N TYR A 81 -13.45 -14.77 12.09
CA TYR A 81 -14.42 -15.13 13.14
C TYR A 81 -15.19 -13.92 13.67
N ASN A 82 -15.05 -12.74 13.05
CA ASN A 82 -15.71 -11.52 13.46
C ASN A 82 -15.48 -11.18 14.95
N SER A 83 -14.26 -11.42 15.46
CA SER A 83 -13.89 -11.01 16.81
C SER A 83 -14.05 -9.51 16.97
N ALA A 84 -14.81 -9.08 17.98
CA ALA A 84 -14.99 -7.67 18.29
C ALA A 84 -13.67 -7.02 18.70
N PHE A 85 -12.75 -7.81 19.28
CA PHE A 85 -11.42 -7.34 19.65
C PHE A 85 -10.59 -6.98 18.41
N VAL A 86 -10.46 -7.92 17.46
CA VAL A 86 -9.69 -7.72 16.22
C VAL A 86 -10.23 -6.53 15.43
N SER A 87 -11.55 -6.43 15.27
CA SER A 87 -12.16 -5.29 14.58
C SER A 87 -11.86 -3.96 15.28
N LYS A 88 -11.88 -3.93 16.61
CA LYS A 88 -11.57 -2.71 17.37
C LYS A 88 -10.10 -2.32 17.27
N HIS A 89 -9.21 -3.30 17.34
CA HIS A 89 -7.76 -3.09 17.24
C HIS A 89 -7.39 -2.47 15.89
N PHE A 90 -7.91 -3.04 14.80
CA PHE A 90 -7.55 -2.60 13.46
C PHE A 90 -8.28 -1.34 12.96
N LEU A 91 -9.32 -0.86 13.67
CA LEU A 91 -10.02 0.39 13.33
C LEU A 91 -9.15 1.66 13.49
N LEU A 92 -8.15 1.63 14.36
CA LEU A 92 -7.27 2.78 14.67
C LEU A 92 -5.79 2.41 14.53
N TYR A 93 -5.51 1.39 13.73
CA TYR A 93 -4.18 0.76 13.65
C TYR A 93 -3.11 1.75 13.18
N GLN A 94 -2.07 1.90 13.99
CA GLN A 94 -0.80 2.52 13.63
C GLN A 94 0.31 1.71 14.28
N HIS A 95 1.09 1.00 13.47
CA HIS A 95 2.18 0.17 13.96
C HIS A 95 3.47 0.50 13.21
N SER A 96 4.40 1.14 13.90
CA SER A 96 5.65 1.64 13.33
C SER A 96 6.48 0.56 12.64
N GLY A 97 6.39 -0.70 13.09
CA GLY A 97 7.11 -1.80 12.46
C GLY A 97 6.52 -2.22 11.11
N VAL A 98 5.20 -2.07 10.93
CA VAL A 98 4.55 -2.33 9.65
C VAL A 98 4.79 -1.15 8.71
N ASP A 99 4.69 0.09 9.22
CA ASP A 99 5.02 1.30 8.45
C ASP A 99 6.43 1.23 7.87
N ALA A 100 7.44 0.88 8.68
CA ALA A 100 8.82 0.75 8.23
C ALA A 100 9.01 -0.36 7.17
N LEU A 101 8.24 -1.46 7.27
CA LEU A 101 8.28 -2.52 6.26
C LEU A 101 7.63 -2.07 4.95
N MET A 102 6.52 -1.33 5.03
CA MET A 102 5.88 -0.74 3.84
C MET A 102 6.79 0.28 3.15
N GLU A 103 7.51 1.10 3.91
CA GLU A 103 8.52 2.04 3.38
C GLU A 103 9.63 1.30 2.61
N GLN A 104 10.12 0.18 3.14
CA GLN A 104 11.12 -0.65 2.45
C GLN A 104 10.59 -1.19 1.13
N VAL A 105 9.37 -1.75 1.14
CA VAL A 105 8.75 -2.27 -0.09
C VAL A 105 8.51 -1.16 -1.10
N LEU A 106 8.04 0.00 -0.65
CA LEU A 106 7.82 1.16 -1.50
C LEU A 106 9.11 1.63 -2.18
N ALA A 107 10.25 1.58 -1.49
CA ALA A 107 11.53 1.92 -2.08
C ALA A 107 11.93 0.98 -3.24
N GLU A 108 11.61 -0.31 -3.13
CA GLU A 108 11.89 -1.31 -4.19
C GLU A 108 10.99 -1.13 -5.42
N VAL A 109 9.76 -0.63 -5.25
CA VAL A 109 8.82 -0.38 -6.37
C VAL A 109 8.67 1.08 -6.76
N ALA A 110 9.43 1.99 -6.17
CA ALA A 110 9.31 3.42 -6.40
C ALA A 110 9.50 3.77 -7.88
N ASP A 111 10.57 3.26 -8.49
CA ASP A 111 10.88 3.46 -9.91
C ASP A 111 9.76 2.93 -10.84
N PRO A 112 9.37 1.63 -10.79
CA PRO A 112 8.35 1.12 -11.69
C PRO A 112 6.95 1.72 -11.43
N LEU A 113 6.62 2.08 -10.18
CA LEU A 113 5.38 2.77 -9.85
C LEU A 113 5.33 4.16 -10.49
N ALA A 114 6.43 4.91 -10.39
CA ALA A 114 6.56 6.23 -11.01
C ALA A 114 6.51 6.15 -12.54
N GLU A 115 7.20 5.18 -13.14
CA GLU A 115 7.18 4.95 -14.59
C GLU A 115 5.77 4.66 -15.10
N GLY A 116 5.05 3.71 -14.49
CA GLY A 116 3.69 3.35 -14.90
C GLY A 116 2.68 4.50 -14.73
N TYR A 117 2.81 5.26 -13.63
CA TYR A 117 2.00 6.46 -13.41
C TYR A 117 2.28 7.54 -14.47
N PHE A 118 3.56 7.76 -14.77
CA PHE A 118 4.00 8.73 -15.77
C PHE A 118 3.55 8.39 -17.19
N GLU A 119 3.67 7.13 -17.61
CA GLU A 119 3.19 6.68 -18.93
C GLU A 119 1.69 6.94 -19.08
N THR A 120 0.90 6.58 -18.06
CA THR A 120 -0.55 6.81 -18.06
C THR A 120 -0.89 8.30 -18.12
N LEU A 121 -0.12 9.13 -17.41
CA LEU A 121 -0.33 10.58 -17.35
C LEU A 121 0.00 11.24 -18.69
N ILE A 122 1.09 10.86 -19.36
CA ILE A 122 1.43 11.36 -20.70
C ILE A 122 0.30 11.05 -21.67
N ASP A 123 -0.10 9.78 -21.78
CA ASP A 123 -1.12 9.33 -22.71
C ASP A 123 -2.43 10.12 -22.50
N TYR A 124 -2.78 10.37 -21.24
CA TYR A 124 -3.95 11.17 -20.89
C TYR A 124 -3.81 12.64 -21.31
N LEU A 125 -2.67 13.28 -21.00
CA LEU A 125 -2.44 14.68 -21.34
C LEU A 125 -2.36 14.91 -22.86
N GLU A 126 -1.65 14.05 -23.59
CA GLU A 126 -1.57 14.09 -25.05
C GLU A 126 -2.93 13.90 -25.73
N THR A 127 -3.84 13.15 -25.09
CA THR A 127 -5.21 12.97 -25.61
C THR A 127 -6.09 14.20 -25.39
N ASN A 128 -5.85 14.97 -24.32
CA ASN A 128 -6.73 16.06 -23.89
C ASN A 128 -6.21 17.46 -24.22
N ILE A 129 -4.92 17.62 -24.52
CA ILE A 129 -4.29 18.87 -24.92
C ILE A 129 -4.04 18.82 -26.43
N GLU A 130 -4.53 19.81 -27.18
CA GLU A 130 -4.41 19.83 -28.65
C GLU A 130 -2.98 20.11 -29.15
N ASP A 131 -2.14 20.74 -28.32
CA ASP A 131 -0.76 21.11 -28.64
C ASP A 131 0.25 20.07 -28.16
N GLU A 132 1.51 20.22 -28.61
CA GLU A 132 2.62 19.39 -28.15
C GLU A 132 2.81 19.53 -26.63
N VAL A 133 2.79 18.38 -25.94
CA VAL A 133 2.98 18.27 -24.50
C VAL A 133 4.34 17.64 -24.26
N PHE A 134 5.16 18.28 -23.43
CA PHE A 134 6.38 17.71 -22.91
C PHE A 134 6.17 17.40 -21.43
N VAL A 135 6.38 16.16 -21.03
CA VAL A 135 6.30 15.74 -19.63
C VAL A 135 7.67 15.22 -19.21
N ASP A 136 8.16 15.69 -18.08
CA ASP A 136 9.36 15.18 -17.41
C ASP A 136 9.00 14.75 -15.99
N PHE A 137 9.67 13.72 -15.48
CA PHE A 137 9.47 13.26 -14.10
C PHE A 137 10.78 12.86 -13.46
N ARG A 138 10.82 13.00 -12.13
CA ARG A 138 11.95 12.54 -11.32
C ARG A 138 11.49 12.15 -9.93
N LEU A 139 12.15 11.13 -9.39
CA LEU A 139 11.96 10.72 -8.00
C LEU A 139 12.87 11.54 -7.07
N ASN A 140 12.28 12.02 -5.97
CA ASN A 140 12.97 12.70 -4.90
C ASN A 140 12.66 11.99 -3.56
N GLY A 141 13.30 10.83 -3.36
CA GLY A 141 12.97 9.96 -2.24
C GLY A 141 11.59 9.34 -2.44
N GLU A 142 10.65 9.67 -1.56
CA GLU A 142 9.27 9.16 -1.59
C GLU A 142 8.30 10.06 -2.36
N GLU A 143 8.81 11.09 -3.03
CA GLU A 143 8.02 12.05 -3.80
C GLU A 143 8.30 11.92 -5.30
N LEU A 144 7.23 11.84 -6.08
CA LEU A 144 7.25 11.94 -7.54
C LEU A 144 7.09 13.40 -7.94
N LEU A 145 8.14 13.98 -8.52
CA LEU A 145 8.11 15.33 -9.07
C LEU A 145 7.78 15.24 -10.56
N MET A 146 6.74 15.95 -10.98
CA MET A 146 6.26 15.98 -12.37
C MET A 146 6.33 17.40 -12.91
N GLU A 147 6.81 17.54 -14.14
CA GLU A 147 6.92 18.79 -14.86
C GLU A 147 6.22 18.63 -16.20
N VAL A 148 5.16 19.41 -16.44
CA VAL A 148 4.44 19.44 -17.71
C VAL A 148 4.66 20.80 -18.36
N GLN A 149 5.11 20.78 -19.61
CA GLN A 149 5.31 21.97 -20.43
C GLN A 149 4.48 21.86 -21.71
N THR A 150 3.62 22.86 -21.94
CA THR A 150 2.91 23.04 -23.21
C THR A 150 2.70 24.53 -23.47
N GLN A 151 2.63 24.94 -24.75
CA GLN A 151 2.45 26.34 -25.17
C GLN A 151 3.39 27.37 -24.49
N GLY A 152 4.59 26.95 -24.06
CA GLY A 152 5.52 27.81 -23.32
C GLY A 152 5.13 28.11 -21.86
N LYS A 153 4.05 27.52 -21.35
CA LYS A 153 3.75 27.41 -19.92
C LYS A 153 4.41 26.16 -19.35
N ASN A 154 4.87 26.26 -18.11
CA ASN A 154 5.46 25.14 -17.36
C ASN A 154 4.75 25.03 -16.01
N VAL A 155 4.30 23.82 -15.67
CA VAL A 155 3.55 23.50 -14.46
C VAL A 155 4.27 22.36 -13.75
N LEU A 156 4.53 22.54 -12.46
CA LEU A 156 5.20 21.57 -11.61
C LEU A 156 4.20 21.04 -10.60
N GLN A 157 4.18 19.72 -10.43
CA GLN A 157 3.40 19.03 -9.41
C GLN A 157 4.26 18.04 -8.64
N THR A 158 3.81 17.69 -7.45
CA THR A 158 4.49 16.72 -6.59
C THR A 158 3.47 15.79 -5.99
N GLU A 159 3.69 14.48 -6.15
CA GLU A 159 2.82 13.45 -5.60
C GLU A 159 3.61 12.51 -4.68
N PRO A 160 3.15 12.26 -3.44
CA PRO A 160 3.75 11.24 -2.61
C PRO A 160 3.51 9.85 -3.22
N LEU A 161 4.55 9.02 -3.35
CA LEU A 161 4.40 7.65 -3.86
C LEU A 161 3.44 6.81 -3.01
N LYS A 162 3.41 7.06 -1.70
CA LYS A 162 2.47 6.42 -0.78
C LYS A 162 1.01 6.74 -1.14
N GLN A 163 0.73 7.92 -1.68
CA GLN A 163 -0.62 8.29 -2.11
C GLN A 163 -1.07 7.47 -3.32
N LEU A 164 -0.15 7.17 -4.24
CA LEU A 164 -0.41 6.31 -5.40
C LEU A 164 -0.79 4.87 -5.01
N LEU A 165 -0.36 4.41 -3.83
CA LEU A 165 -0.71 3.08 -3.31
C LEU A 165 -2.06 3.06 -2.61
N ILE A 166 -2.39 4.13 -1.90
CA ILE A 166 -3.63 4.23 -1.11
C ILE A 166 -4.81 4.49 -2.02
N ASP A 167 -4.66 5.40 -2.99
CA ASP A 167 -5.73 5.79 -3.88
C ASP A 167 -5.17 6.24 -5.24
N TYR A 168 -4.76 5.25 -6.05
CA TYR A 168 -4.17 5.49 -7.36
C TYR A 168 -5.11 6.30 -8.27
N ASP A 169 -6.37 5.89 -8.37
CA ASP A 169 -7.36 6.48 -9.27
C ASP A 169 -7.73 7.91 -8.84
N GLU A 170 -8.02 8.14 -7.55
CA GLU A 170 -8.34 9.49 -7.07
C GLU A 170 -7.13 10.43 -7.19
N SER A 171 -5.93 9.93 -6.88
CA SER A 171 -4.68 10.68 -7.05
C SER A 171 -4.46 11.07 -8.51
N PHE A 172 -4.63 10.11 -9.43
CA PHE A 172 -4.47 10.34 -10.86
C PHE A 172 -5.47 11.38 -11.38
N GLU A 173 -6.75 11.20 -11.09
CA GLU A 173 -7.80 12.12 -11.52
C GLU A 173 -7.53 13.55 -11.04
N ARG A 174 -7.12 13.71 -9.78
CA ARG A 174 -6.79 15.01 -9.20
C ARG A 174 -5.59 15.66 -9.92
N VAL A 175 -4.46 14.97 -10.00
CA VAL A 175 -3.24 15.50 -10.61
C VAL A 175 -3.46 15.84 -12.09
N ALA A 176 -4.12 14.96 -12.83
CA ALA A 176 -4.42 15.17 -14.25
C ALA A 176 -5.35 16.39 -14.44
N THR A 177 -6.38 16.53 -13.59
CA THR A 177 -7.27 17.69 -13.62
C THR A 177 -6.52 18.99 -13.33
N GLU A 178 -5.67 19.01 -12.32
CA GLU A 178 -4.87 20.20 -11.96
C GLU A 178 -3.94 20.63 -13.11
N PHE A 179 -3.34 19.67 -13.83
CA PHE A 179 -2.56 19.97 -15.03
C PHE A 179 -3.43 20.58 -16.13
N LEU A 180 -4.55 19.94 -16.48
CA LEU A 180 -5.46 20.46 -17.51
C LEU A 180 -5.95 21.87 -17.19
N GLU A 181 -6.38 22.12 -15.96
CA GLU A 181 -6.84 23.44 -15.51
C GLU A 181 -5.74 24.52 -15.59
N SER A 182 -4.48 24.13 -15.41
CA SER A 182 -3.34 25.05 -15.50
C SER A 182 -3.04 25.51 -16.95
N PHE A 183 -3.49 24.75 -17.94
CA PHE A 183 -3.24 25.03 -19.37
C PHE A 183 -4.43 25.65 -20.10
N ILE A 184 -5.63 25.64 -19.51
CA ILE A 184 -6.80 26.44 -19.95
C ILE A 184 -6.53 27.95 -19.76
#